data_AF-A0AAW5A1C1-F1
#
_entry.id   AF-A0AAW5A1C1-F1
#
_cell.length_a   1.000
_cell.length_b   1.000
_cell.length_c   1.000
_cell.angle_alpha   90.00
_cell.angle_beta   90.00
_cell.angle_gamma   90.00
#
_symmetry.space_group_name_H-M   'P 1'
#
loop_
_entity.id
_entity.type
_entity.pdbx_description
1 polymer ?
#
loop_
_entity_poly.entity_id
_entity_poly.type
_entity_poly.pdbx_seq_one_letter_code
_entity_poly.pdbx_strand_id
1 'polypeptide(L)'
;MKYQQLENLEAGWKWTYLVKKWKEGVPITSFIDQSEADAAVKILLDIEHEPTKVIEWIDNNMARDLENKLKQAIRAKRKRHFNSEQMHTRKKSIDLDYRVWEKLAEKSQELGSTLSDTIEYLISESSRTEQTSQTVSDLKNDLNQLLNSDSFE
;
A
#
# COMPACT_ATOMS: atom_id res chain seq x y z
N MET A 1 3.08 -2.81 18.95
CA MET A 1 2.31 -2.92 17.67
C MET A 1 1.52 -1.63 17.47
N LYS A 2 1.42 -1.08 16.25
CA LYS A 2 0.77 0.24 16.00
C LYS A 2 -0.77 0.21 15.94
N TYR A 3 -1.37 -0.92 15.53
CA TYR A 3 -2.82 -1.08 15.37
C TYR A 3 -3.34 -2.16 16.31
N GLN A 4 -4.52 -1.96 16.90
CA GLN A 4 -5.20 -2.95 17.73
C GLN A 4 -5.63 -4.17 16.91
N GLN A 5 -5.54 -5.36 17.49
CA GLN A 5 -6.09 -6.58 16.88
C GLN A 5 -7.54 -6.74 17.31
N LEU A 6 -8.43 -6.90 16.34
CA LEU A 6 -9.86 -7.07 16.57
C LEU A 6 -10.22 -8.53 16.30
N GLU A 7 -10.05 -9.40 17.29
CA GLU A 7 -10.10 -10.86 17.12
C GLU A 7 -11.38 -11.35 16.41
N ASN A 8 -12.55 -10.87 16.83
CA ASN A 8 -13.83 -11.23 16.22
C ASN A 8 -13.93 -10.82 14.75
N LEU A 9 -13.49 -9.60 14.43
CA LEU A 9 -13.55 -9.08 13.06
C LEU A 9 -12.50 -9.74 12.16
N GLU A 10 -11.31 -9.98 12.70
CA GLU A 10 -10.21 -10.63 11.99
C GLU A 10 -10.51 -12.11 11.72
N ALA A 11 -11.23 -12.80 12.60
CA ALA A 11 -11.71 -14.16 12.34
C ALA A 11 -12.57 -14.22 11.07
N GLY A 12 -13.51 -13.29 10.91
CA GLY A 12 -14.31 -13.18 9.68
C GLY A 12 -13.46 -12.90 8.44
N TRP A 13 -12.42 -12.05 8.56
CA TRP A 13 -11.48 -11.82 7.46
C TRP A 13 -10.64 -13.06 7.10
N LYS A 14 -10.22 -13.85 8.10
CA LYS A 14 -9.50 -15.10 7.90
C LYS A 14 -10.37 -16.10 7.16
N TRP A 15 -11.61 -16.27 7.61
CA TRP A 15 -12.60 -17.14 6.95
C TRP A 15 -12.81 -16.75 5.48
N THR A 16 -13.09 -15.46 5.22
CA THR A 16 -13.30 -14.96 3.85
C THR A 16 -12.08 -15.21 2.96
N TYR A 17 -10.86 -15.03 3.51
CA TYR A 17 -9.62 -15.28 2.77
C TYR A 17 -9.46 -16.76 2.40
N LEU A 18 -9.70 -17.66 3.35
CA LEU A 18 -9.59 -19.11 3.13
C LEU A 18 -10.62 -19.60 2.12
N VAL A 19 -11.89 -19.20 2.25
CA VAL A 19 -12.95 -19.56 1.29
C VAL A 19 -12.62 -19.03 -0.10
N LYS A 20 -12.09 -17.80 -0.21
CA LYS A 20 -11.65 -17.26 -1.49
C LYS A 20 -10.52 -18.10 -2.10
N LYS A 21 -9.53 -18.50 -1.31
CA LYS A 21 -8.39 -19.31 -1.78
C LYS A 21 -8.82 -20.71 -2.22
N TRP A 22 -9.75 -21.31 -1.49
CA TRP A 22 -10.36 -22.58 -1.88
C TRP A 22 -11.12 -22.46 -3.22
N LYS A 23 -11.92 -21.39 -3.42
CA LYS A 23 -12.60 -21.12 -4.70
C LYS A 23 -11.63 -20.89 -5.87
N GLU A 24 -10.43 -20.39 -5.59
CA GLU A 24 -9.34 -20.25 -6.58
C GLU A 24 -8.62 -21.59 -6.88
N GLY A 25 -9.04 -22.70 -6.26
CA GLY A 25 -8.44 -24.02 -6.44
C GLY A 25 -7.13 -24.24 -5.65
N VAL A 26 -6.82 -23.36 -4.69
CA VAL A 26 -5.63 -23.50 -3.84
C VAL A 26 -5.94 -24.47 -2.69
N PRO A 27 -5.08 -25.48 -2.43
CA PRO A 27 -5.25 -26.35 -1.28
C PRO A 27 -5.09 -25.55 0.01
N ILE A 28 -6.15 -25.48 0.82
CA ILE A 28 -6.16 -24.73 2.09
C ILE A 28 -5.85 -25.62 3.29
N THR A 29 -5.99 -26.94 3.16
CA THR A 29 -5.76 -27.93 4.21
C THR A 29 -4.37 -28.54 4.12
N SER A 30 -3.86 -29.05 5.25
CA SER A 30 -2.60 -29.80 5.34
C SER A 30 -2.74 -31.30 5.02
N PHE A 31 -3.98 -31.78 4.85
CA PHE A 31 -4.28 -33.18 4.55
C PHE A 31 -3.84 -33.58 3.14
N ILE A 32 -3.28 -34.79 3.02
CA ILE A 32 -2.88 -35.38 1.74
C ILE A 32 -4.08 -36.03 1.04
N ASP A 33 -5.01 -36.60 1.82
CA ASP A 33 -6.23 -37.22 1.31
C ASP A 33 -7.27 -36.15 0.93
N GLN A 34 -7.82 -36.28 -0.28
CA GLN A 34 -8.89 -35.42 -0.79
C GLN A 34 -10.16 -35.54 0.05
N SER A 35 -10.48 -36.74 0.54
CA SER A 35 -11.71 -36.98 1.32
C SER A 35 -11.69 -36.22 2.65
N GLU A 36 -10.54 -36.26 3.34
CA GLU A 36 -10.31 -35.52 4.59
C GLU A 36 -10.25 -34.01 4.35
N ALA A 37 -9.59 -33.58 3.28
CA ALA A 37 -9.55 -32.19 2.88
C ALA A 37 -10.96 -31.64 2.64
N ASP A 38 -11.78 -32.34 1.86
CA ASP A 38 -13.16 -31.93 1.55
C ASP A 38 -14.05 -31.90 2.81
N ALA A 39 -13.87 -32.85 3.73
CA ALA A 39 -14.58 -32.85 5.01
C ALA A 39 -14.21 -31.62 5.86
N ALA A 40 -12.91 -31.30 5.96
CA ALA A 40 -12.45 -30.12 6.69
C ALA A 40 -12.95 -28.82 6.04
N VAL A 41 -13.02 -28.75 4.71
CA VAL A 41 -13.59 -27.58 4.02
C VAL A 41 -15.08 -27.42 4.27
N LYS A 42 -15.86 -28.51 4.31
CA LYS A 42 -17.28 -28.43 4.69
C LYS A 42 -17.46 -27.85 6.09
N ILE A 43 -16.68 -28.32 7.05
CA ILE A 43 -16.67 -27.77 8.42
C ILE A 43 -16.35 -26.28 8.40
N LEU A 44 -15.36 -25.85 7.60
CA LEU A 44 -15.02 -24.44 7.46
C LEU A 44 -16.21 -23.61 6.95
N LEU A 45 -16.95 -24.10 5.95
CA LEU A 45 -18.08 -23.38 5.39
C LEU A 45 -19.22 -23.19 6.40
N ASP A 46 -19.44 -24.16 7.28
CA ASP A 46 -20.52 -24.11 8.28
C ASP A 46 -20.24 -23.15 9.45
N ILE A 47 -18.96 -22.88 9.76
CA ILE A 47 -18.53 -22.07 10.92
C ILE A 47 -18.37 -20.56 10.60
N GLU A 48 -18.97 -20.05 9.52
CA GLU A 48 -18.81 -18.64 9.06
C GLU A 48 -19.04 -17.61 10.18
N HIS A 49 -20.04 -17.83 11.03
CA HIS A 49 -20.44 -16.89 12.10
C HIS A 49 -19.81 -17.20 13.47
N GLU A 50 -18.90 -18.17 13.56
CA GLU A 50 -18.32 -18.66 14.81
C GLU A 50 -16.81 -18.36 14.88
N PRO A 51 -16.41 -17.17 15.35
CA PRO A 51 -15.03 -16.70 15.23
C PRO A 51 -14.02 -17.57 15.97
N THR A 52 -14.40 -18.15 17.11
CA THR A 52 -13.56 -19.07 17.88
C THR A 52 -13.27 -20.36 17.12
N LYS A 53 -14.31 -20.98 16.54
CA LYS A 53 -14.16 -22.21 15.76
C LYS A 53 -13.35 -21.99 14.49
N VAL A 54 -13.42 -20.81 13.88
CA VAL A 54 -12.57 -20.46 12.72
C VAL A 54 -11.08 -20.47 13.12
N ILE A 55 -10.74 -19.97 14.31
CA ILE A 55 -9.36 -19.98 14.79
C ILE A 55 -8.91 -21.42 15.08
N GLU A 56 -9.72 -22.20 15.78
CA GLU A 56 -9.45 -23.62 16.05
C GLU A 56 -9.29 -24.42 14.75
N TRP A 57 -10.12 -24.15 13.74
CA TRP A 57 -10.00 -24.80 12.44
C TRP A 57 -8.66 -24.48 11.77
N ILE A 58 -8.24 -23.22 11.83
CA ILE A 58 -6.97 -22.75 11.26
C ILE A 58 -5.78 -23.45 11.91
N ASP A 59 -5.79 -23.56 13.24
CA ASP A 59 -4.68 -24.16 13.98
C ASP A 59 -4.55 -25.66 13.71
N ASN A 60 -5.68 -26.36 13.47
CA ASN A 60 -5.71 -27.81 13.30
C ASN A 60 -5.58 -28.29 11.85
N ASN A 61 -6.15 -27.55 10.89
CA ASN A 61 -6.37 -28.07 9.53
C ASN A 61 -5.57 -27.34 8.45
N MET A 62 -5.04 -26.14 8.72
CA MET A 62 -4.49 -25.28 7.67
C MET A 62 -3.14 -25.77 7.12
N ALA A 63 -2.94 -25.60 5.82
CA ALA A 63 -1.66 -25.81 5.16
C ALA A 63 -0.57 -24.83 5.66
N ARG A 64 0.64 -25.34 5.95
CA ARG A 64 1.78 -24.54 6.42
C ARG A 64 2.17 -23.42 5.45
N ASP A 65 2.09 -23.67 4.15
CA ASP A 65 2.43 -22.69 3.11
C ASP A 65 1.48 -21.47 3.10
N LEU A 66 0.26 -21.67 3.59
CA LEU A 66 -0.77 -20.64 3.63
C LEU A 66 -0.68 -19.79 4.91
N GLU A 67 -0.08 -20.30 5.98
CA GLU A 67 -0.01 -19.63 7.28
C GLU A 67 0.63 -18.24 7.18
N ASN A 68 1.82 -18.15 6.58
CA ASN A 68 2.53 -16.89 6.41
C ASN A 68 1.77 -15.92 5.48
N LYS A 69 1.18 -16.44 4.40
CA LYS A 69 0.39 -15.65 3.44
C LYS A 69 -0.88 -15.09 4.09
N LEU A 70 -1.55 -15.89 4.92
CA LEU A 70 -2.72 -15.48 5.69
C LEU A 70 -2.33 -14.40 6.71
N LYS A 71 -1.27 -14.62 7.50
CA LYS A 71 -0.77 -13.62 8.48
C LYS A 71 -0.47 -12.27 7.81
N GLN A 72 0.18 -12.28 6.65
CA GLN A 72 0.45 -11.07 5.87
C GLN A 72 -0.83 -10.42 5.33
N ALA A 73 -1.76 -11.20 4.78
CA ALA A 73 -3.03 -10.71 4.24
C ALA A 73 -3.87 -10.03 5.34
N ILE A 74 -3.98 -10.65 6.52
CA ILE A 74 -4.72 -10.09 7.66
C ILE A 74 -4.02 -8.84 8.19
N ARG A 75 -2.68 -8.82 8.30
CA ARG A 75 -1.93 -7.62 8.66
C ARG A 75 -2.19 -6.47 7.69
N ALA A 76 -2.19 -6.74 6.38
CA ALA A 76 -2.48 -5.74 5.36
C ALA A 76 -3.92 -5.24 5.45
N LYS A 77 -4.90 -6.13 5.65
CA LYS A 77 -6.31 -5.77 5.81
C LYS A 77 -6.56 -4.94 7.06
N ARG A 78 -5.97 -5.33 8.20
CA ARG A 78 -5.98 -4.54 9.44
C ARG A 78 -5.44 -3.13 9.23
N LYS A 79 -4.25 -3.00 8.61
CA LYS A 79 -3.67 -1.69 8.31
C LYS A 79 -4.59 -0.83 7.43
N ARG A 80 -5.19 -1.42 6.39
CA ARG A 80 -6.10 -0.70 5.48
C ARG A 80 -7.40 -0.29 6.16
N HIS A 81 -7.93 -1.12 7.06
CA HIS A 81 -9.13 -0.82 7.83
C HIS A 81 -8.93 0.45 8.66
N PHE A 82 -7.91 0.48 9.53
CA PHE A 82 -7.62 1.67 10.33
C PHE A 82 -7.19 2.88 9.49
N ASN A 83 -6.39 2.68 8.43
CA ASN A 83 -5.99 3.80 7.55
C ASN A 83 -7.16 4.38 6.72
N SER A 84 -8.29 3.68 6.64
CA SER A 84 -9.45 4.20 5.92
C SER A 84 -10.25 5.22 6.74
N GLU A 85 -10.05 5.25 8.06
CA GLU A 85 -10.73 6.18 8.98
C GLU A 85 -10.24 7.62 8.82
N GLN A 86 -8.94 7.80 8.58
CA GLN A 86 -8.32 9.13 8.46
C GLN A 86 -7.88 9.41 7.02
N MET A 87 -8.33 10.55 6.47
CA MET A 87 -8.00 10.97 5.10
C MET A 87 -6.50 11.01 4.83
N HIS A 88 -5.69 11.57 5.74
CA HIS A 88 -4.24 11.69 5.56
C HIS A 88 -3.49 10.35 5.62
N THR A 89 -4.13 9.27 6.09
CA THR A 89 -3.52 7.92 6.10
C THR A 89 -4.01 7.03 4.97
N ARG A 90 -5.06 7.47 4.26
CA ARG A 90 -5.65 6.76 3.13
C ARG A 90 -4.71 6.83 1.94
N LYS A 91 -4.55 5.70 1.26
CA LYS A 91 -3.71 5.59 0.05
C LYS A 91 -4.58 5.52 -1.20
N LYS A 92 -4.05 6.05 -2.29
CA LYS A 92 -4.67 5.99 -3.63
C LYS A 92 -3.80 5.12 -4.52
N SER A 93 -4.42 4.20 -5.24
CA SER A 93 -3.77 3.52 -6.35
C SER A 93 -3.83 4.43 -7.57
N ILE A 94 -2.68 4.59 -8.23
CA ILE A 94 -2.54 5.33 -9.48
C ILE A 94 -1.82 4.43 -10.46
N ASP A 95 -2.21 4.51 -11.73
CA ASP A 95 -1.48 3.86 -12.82
C ASP A 95 -0.60 4.91 -13.50
N LEU A 96 0.65 4.56 -13.77
CA LEU A 96 1.63 5.40 -14.44
C LEU A 96 2.16 4.67 -15.66
N ASP A 97 2.49 5.41 -16.71
CA ASP A 97 3.23 4.85 -17.85
C ASP A 97 4.57 4.29 -17.38
N TYR A 98 4.97 3.16 -17.95
CA TYR A 98 6.15 2.42 -17.51
C TYR A 98 7.41 3.29 -17.42
N ARG A 99 7.69 4.11 -18.44
CA ARG A 99 8.88 4.98 -18.48
C ARG A 99 8.83 6.11 -17.44
N VAL A 100 7.63 6.57 -17.07
CA VAL A 100 7.46 7.60 -16.02
C VAL A 100 7.69 6.98 -14.65
N TRP A 101 7.11 5.80 -14.42
CA TRP A 101 7.32 5.04 -13.20
C TRP A 101 8.80 4.67 -13.02
N GLU A 102 9.49 4.22 -14.06
CA GLU A 102 10.91 3.85 -14.03
C GLU A 102 11.78 5.01 -13.55
N LYS A 103 11.66 6.18 -14.19
CA LYS A 103 12.40 7.39 -13.80
C LYS A 103 12.11 7.82 -12.36
N LEU A 104 10.83 7.78 -11.96
CA LEU A 104 10.44 8.14 -10.59
C LEU A 104 11.01 7.14 -9.57
N ALA A 105 11.01 5.85 -9.91
CA ALA A 105 11.56 4.79 -9.07
C ALA A 105 13.07 4.92 -8.92
N GLU A 106 13.81 5.13 -10.00
CA GLU A 106 15.25 5.41 -9.97
C GLU A 106 15.54 6.63 -9.08
N LYS A 107 14.83 7.74 -9.30
CA LYS A 107 15.02 8.95 -8.48
C LYS A 107 14.72 8.72 -6.99
N SER A 108 13.68 7.93 -6.68
CA SER A 108 13.35 7.59 -5.30
C SER A 108 14.43 6.73 -4.63
N GLN A 109 15.05 5.83 -5.40
CA GLN A 109 16.17 4.99 -4.93
C GLN A 109 17.42 5.83 -4.70
N GLU A 110 17.76 6.73 -5.62
CA GLU A 110 18.89 7.68 -5.46
C GLU A 110 18.74 8.53 -4.18
N LEU A 111 17.53 9.01 -3.91
CA LEU A 111 17.23 9.82 -2.72
C LEU A 111 17.03 8.98 -1.45
N GLY A 112 16.97 7.65 -1.56
CA GLY A 112 16.67 6.76 -0.43
C GLY A 112 15.30 7.02 0.22
N SER A 113 14.33 7.50 -0.55
CA SER A 113 13.01 7.92 -0.05
C SER A 113 11.87 7.12 -0.70
N THR A 114 10.64 7.25 -0.17
CA THR A 114 9.49 6.60 -0.81
C THR A 114 9.07 7.37 -2.06
N LEU A 115 8.40 6.70 -3.02
CA LEU A 115 7.86 7.37 -4.21
C LEU A 115 7.00 8.60 -3.87
N SER A 116 6.21 8.54 -2.79
CA SER A 116 5.38 9.66 -2.35
C SER A 116 6.23 10.85 -1.87
N ASP A 117 7.25 10.60 -1.06
CA ASP A 117 8.15 11.64 -0.56
C ASP A 117 9.00 12.23 -1.71
N THR A 118 9.38 11.39 -2.68
CA THR A 118 10.07 11.83 -3.89
C THR A 118 9.20 12.78 -4.73
N ILE A 119 7.90 12.47 -4.89
CA ILE A 119 6.97 13.36 -5.60
C ILE A 119 6.87 14.71 -4.86
N GLU A 120 6.72 14.70 -3.53
CA GLU A 120 6.65 15.92 -2.73
C GLU A 120 7.92 16.76 -2.86
N TYR A 121 9.09 16.11 -2.79
CA TYR A 121 10.39 16.75 -3.01
C TYR A 121 10.46 17.39 -4.41
N LEU A 122 10.14 16.66 -5.47
CA LEU A 122 10.20 17.17 -6.85
C LEU A 122 9.26 18.36 -7.08
N ILE A 123 8.05 18.33 -6.51
CA ILE A 123 7.09 19.46 -6.58
C ILE A 123 7.65 20.68 -5.83
N SER A 124 8.26 20.46 -4.67
CA SER A 124 8.88 21.53 -3.90
C SER A 124 10.09 22.14 -4.63
N GLU A 125 10.88 21.30 -5.30
CA GLU A 125 12.05 21.72 -6.07
C GLU A 125 11.63 22.50 -7.31
N SER A 126 10.66 22.00 -8.09
CA SER A 126 10.16 22.70 -9.28
C SER A 126 9.62 24.08 -8.95
N SER A 127 8.87 24.21 -7.85
CA SER A 127 8.33 25.48 -7.37
C SER A 127 9.44 26.47 -7.00
N ARG A 128 10.52 25.99 -6.36
CA ARG A 128 11.69 26.82 -6.02
C ARG A 128 12.47 27.25 -7.26
N THR A 129 12.63 26.37 -8.24
CA THR A 129 13.32 26.67 -9.51
C THR A 129 12.55 27.72 -10.30
N GLU A 130 11.22 27.65 -10.33
CA GLU A 130 10.37 28.64 -10.99
C GLU A 130 10.51 30.02 -10.32
N GLN A 131 10.38 30.08 -8.99
CA GLN A 131 10.57 31.33 -8.23
C GLN A 131 11.97 31.93 -8.44
N THR A 132 13.01 31.09 -8.43
CA THR A 132 14.39 31.53 -8.66
C THR A 132 14.60 32.03 -10.08
N SER A 133 13.96 31.40 -11.07
CA SER A 133 14.04 31.85 -12.46
C SER A 133 13.35 33.20 -12.65
N GLN A 134 12.22 33.41 -11.99
CA GLN A 134 11.51 34.69 -11.99
C GLN A 134 12.36 35.80 -11.36
N THR A 135 12.91 35.58 -10.16
CA THR A 135 13.75 36.59 -9.50
C THR A 135 15.00 36.93 -10.31
N VAL A 136 15.64 35.94 -10.95
CA VAL A 136 16.77 36.18 -11.85
C VAL A 136 16.34 36.99 -13.08
N SER A 137 15.14 36.75 -13.61
CA SER A 137 14.60 37.53 -14.73
C SER A 137 14.32 38.98 -14.32
N ASP A 138 13.71 39.18 -13.15
CA ASP A 138 13.39 40.51 -12.60
C ASP A 138 14.69 41.30 -12.36
N LEU A 139 15.68 40.68 -11.71
CA LEU A 139 17.00 41.29 -11.49
C LEU A 139 17.69 41.69 -12.80
N LYS A 140 17.60 40.85 -13.84
CA LYS A 140 18.15 41.19 -15.17
C LYS A 140 17.42 42.38 -15.79
N ASN A 141 16.11 42.44 -15.67
CA ASN A 141 15.31 43.55 -16.17
C ASN A 141 15.64 44.85 -15.44
N ASP A 142 15.73 44.81 -14.12
CA ASP A 142 16.08 45.96 -13.28
C ASP A 142 17.49 46.49 -13.62
N LEU A 143 18.47 45.60 -13.76
CA LEU A 143 19.82 45.98 -14.17
C LEU A 143 19.86 46.59 -15.58
N ASN A 144 19.12 46.02 -16.52
CA ASN A 144 19.03 46.57 -17.87
C ASN A 144 18.36 47.95 -17.88
N GLN A 145 17.34 48.18 -17.03
CA GLN A 145 16.72 49.50 -16.90
C GLN A 145 17.72 50.53 -16.37
N LEU A 146 18.48 50.19 -15.33
CA LEU A 146 19.51 51.07 -14.75
C LEU A 146 20.62 51.40 -15.75
N LEU A 147 21.11 50.41 -16.50
CA LEU A 147 22.17 50.63 -17.49
C LEU A 147 21.69 51.47 -18.68
N ASN A 148 20.43 51.31 -19.10
CA ASN A 148 19.88 52.10 -20.20
C ASN A 148 19.48 53.52 -19.79
N SER A 149 19.22 53.78 -18.50
CA SER A 149 18.98 55.14 -18.00
C SER A 149 20.25 56.00 -17.98
N ASP A 150 21.43 55.40 -17.82
CA ASP A 150 22.72 56.12 -17.80
C ASP A 150 23.26 56.45 -19.20
N SER A 151 22.66 55.91 -20.28
CA SER A 151 23.07 56.17 -21.67
C SER A 151 22.45 57.43 -22.31
N PHE A 152 21.78 58.28 -21.52
CA PHE A 152 21.19 59.55 -21.94
C PHE A 152 21.61 60.73 -21.03
N GLU A 153 22.91 60.87 -20.76
CA GLU A 153 23.58 62.14 -20.42
C GLU A 153 24.88 62.25 -21.25
#